data_AF-A0A3B8HX05-F1
#
_entry.id   AF-A0A3B8HX05-F1
#
_cell.length_a   1.000
_cell.length_b   1.000
_cell.length_c   1.000
_cell.angle_alpha   90.00
_cell.angle_beta   90.00
_cell.angle_gamma   90.00
#
_symmetry.space_group_name_H-M   'P 1'
#
loop_
_entity.id
_entity.type
_entity.pdbx_description
1 polymer ?
#
loop_
_entity_poly.entity_id
_entity_poly.type
_entity_poly.pdbx_seq_one_letter_code
_entity_poly.pdbx_strand_id
1 'polypeptide(L)'
;GVDVFVVQPTCPPVNENLMELLVMIDAFRRASASRINAVIPYYGYGRQDRKSRARDPITAKLVSNLIVEAGAQRIVAVDLHANQIQGFFDIPVDHLPGVPTIAEYFRTKGMTDNAVVLSPDVGGVTRARDLAA
;
A
#
# COMPACT_ATOMS: atom_id res chain seq x y z
N GLY A 1 18.95 9.08 17.17
CA GLY A 1 18.96 9.14 15.70
C GLY A 1 17.97 10.18 15.21
N VAL A 2 17.70 10.18 13.90
CA VAL A 2 16.69 11.01 13.24
C VAL A 2 15.47 10.18 12.84
N ASP A 3 14.38 10.84 12.48
CA ASP A 3 13.22 10.20 11.87
C ASP A 3 13.45 10.06 10.36
N VAL A 4 13.49 8.83 9.87
CA VAL A 4 13.76 8.48 8.47
C VAL A 4 12.46 8.08 7.79
N PHE A 5 12.29 8.54 6.56
CA PHE A 5 11.20 8.13 5.67
C PHE A 5 11.83 7.48 4.44
N VAL A 6 11.59 6.18 4.28
CA VAL A 6 12.08 5.41 3.11
C VAL A 6 10.94 5.32 2.11
N VAL A 7 11.06 6.02 0.98
CA VAL A 7 10.05 5.99 -0.08
C VAL A 7 10.43 4.95 -1.10
N GLN A 8 9.68 3.85 -1.17
CA GLN A 8 9.94 2.80 -2.16
C GLN A 8 8.64 2.07 -2.54
N PRO A 9 8.14 2.23 -3.78
CA PRO A 9 7.08 1.39 -4.30
C PRO A 9 7.63 0.00 -4.64
N THR A 10 6.86 -1.05 -4.36
CA THR A 10 7.25 -2.43 -4.73
C THR A 10 6.60 -2.85 -6.06
N CYS A 11 6.72 -1.98 -7.07
CA CYS A 11 6.27 -2.22 -8.45
C CYS A 11 7.33 -3.03 -9.24
N PRO A 12 7.05 -3.51 -10.47
CA PRO A 12 8.04 -4.23 -11.28
C PRO A 12 9.33 -3.42 -11.50
N PRO A 13 10.52 -4.02 -11.28
CA PRO A 13 10.77 -5.41 -10.88
C PRO A 13 10.56 -5.63 -9.36
N VAL A 14 9.53 -6.42 -9.02
CA VAL A 14 8.90 -6.41 -7.68
C VAL A 14 9.83 -6.92 -6.58
N ASN A 15 10.56 -8.01 -6.84
CA ASN A 15 11.40 -8.65 -5.84
C ASN A 15 12.62 -7.81 -5.52
N GLU A 16 13.20 -7.20 -6.53
CA GLU A 16 14.35 -6.32 -6.47
C GLU A 16 14.01 -5.07 -5.65
N ASN A 17 12.89 -4.42 -5.97
CA ASN A 17 12.42 -3.24 -5.24
C ASN A 17 12.05 -3.57 -3.78
N LEU A 18 11.47 -4.75 -3.54
CA LEU A 18 11.21 -5.23 -2.18
C LEU A 18 12.51 -5.47 -1.42
N MET A 19 13.48 -6.17 -2.02
CA MET A 19 14.77 -6.41 -1.38
C MET A 19 15.53 -5.10 -1.12
N GLU A 20 15.49 -4.15 -2.05
CA GLU A 20 16.07 -2.82 -1.87
C GLU A 20 15.44 -2.08 -0.68
N LEU A 21 14.11 -2.10 -0.55
CA LEU A 21 13.41 -1.54 0.63
C LEU A 21 13.91 -2.17 1.94
N LEU A 22 13.98 -3.50 2.00
CA LEU A 22 14.41 -4.22 3.20
C LEU A 22 15.87 -3.90 3.56
N VAL A 23 16.77 -3.83 2.57
CA VAL A 23 18.17 -3.48 2.77
C VAL A 23 18.31 -2.03 3.25
N MET A 24 17.56 -1.08 2.68
CA MET A 24 17.57 0.31 3.14
C MET A 24 17.10 0.42 4.59
N ILE A 25 16.01 -0.26 4.96
CA ILE A 25 15.48 -0.26 6.34
C ILE A 25 16.53 -0.83 7.30
N ASP A 26 17.13 -1.99 7.00
CA ASP A 26 18.17 -2.59 7.85
C ASP A 26 19.39 -1.67 7.98
N ALA A 27 19.82 -1.03 6.90
CA ALA A 27 20.92 -0.06 6.91
C ALA A 27 20.62 1.12 7.85
N PHE A 28 19.43 1.72 7.77
CA PHE A 28 19.03 2.81 8.66
C PHE A 28 18.92 2.38 10.12
N ARG A 29 18.44 1.16 10.37
CA ARG A 29 18.38 0.58 11.72
C ARG A 29 19.77 0.44 12.32
N ARG A 30 20.73 -0.10 11.57
CA ARG A 30 22.14 -0.23 11.99
C ARG A 30 22.84 1.12 12.13
N ALA A 31 22.45 2.11 11.32
CA ALA A 31 22.87 3.49 11.45
C ALA A 31 22.21 4.24 12.63
N SER A 32 21.47 3.53 13.50
CA SER A 32 20.86 4.09 14.72
C SER A 32 19.83 5.21 14.45
N ALA A 33 19.03 5.06 13.38
CA ALA A 33 17.83 5.87 13.17
C ALA A 33 16.91 5.82 14.41
N SER A 34 16.28 6.95 14.74
CA SER A 34 15.33 7.03 15.87
C SER A 34 14.00 6.36 15.50
N ARG A 35 13.51 6.67 14.31
CA ARG A 35 12.31 6.07 13.73
C ARG A 35 12.51 5.77 12.26
N ILE A 36 11.99 4.63 11.79
CA ILE A 36 11.96 4.28 10.36
C ILE A 36 10.52 4.14 9.91
N ASN A 37 10.10 5.03 9.02
CA ASN A 37 8.78 5.04 8.40
C ASN A 37 8.91 4.56 6.95
N ALA A 38 8.33 3.42 6.61
CA ALA A 38 8.33 2.91 5.24
C ALA A 38 7.13 3.50 4.49
N VAL A 39 7.41 4.35 3.50
CA VAL A 39 6.43 4.95 2.60
C VAL A 39 6.39 4.09 1.33
N ILE A 40 5.30 3.36 1.14
CA ILE A 40 5.11 2.38 0.08
C ILE A 40 3.91 2.81 -0.78
N PRO A 41 4.11 3.69 -1.78
CA PRO A 41 3.01 4.22 -2.61
C PRO A 41 2.24 3.15 -3.37
N TYR A 42 2.90 2.03 -3.68
CA TYR A 42 2.28 0.85 -4.27
C TYR A 42 2.75 -0.39 -3.52
N TYR A 43 1.81 -1.07 -2.86
CA TYR A 43 2.08 -2.30 -2.12
C TYR A 43 1.96 -3.52 -3.04
N GLY A 44 3.09 -3.90 -3.64
CA GLY A 44 3.26 -5.18 -4.34
C GLY A 44 2.83 -6.36 -3.47
N TYR A 45 2.46 -7.46 -4.12
CA TYR A 45 1.83 -8.63 -3.48
C TYR A 45 0.49 -8.39 -2.78
N GLY A 46 -0.03 -7.15 -2.71
CA GLY A 46 -1.32 -6.84 -2.07
C GLY A 46 -2.52 -7.62 -2.63
N ARG A 47 -2.44 -8.14 -3.85
CA ARG A 47 -3.50 -8.99 -4.45
C ARG A 47 -3.51 -10.44 -3.93
N GLN A 48 -2.46 -10.88 -3.25
CA GLN A 48 -2.35 -12.20 -2.64
C GLN A 48 -2.52 -12.07 -1.11
N ASP A 49 -3.65 -11.51 -0.70
CA ASP A 49 -4.05 -11.18 0.68
C ASP A 49 -4.85 -12.28 1.38
N ARG A 50 -5.23 -13.33 0.65
CA ARG A 50 -5.91 -14.52 1.20
C ARG A 50 -5.53 -15.77 0.45
N LYS A 51 -5.92 -16.93 1.00
CA LYS A 51 -5.83 -18.21 0.29
C LYS A 51 -7.01 -18.34 -0.66
N SER A 52 -6.78 -18.17 -1.95
CA SER A 52 -7.82 -18.37 -2.98
C SER A 52 -8.15 -19.86 -3.17
N ARG A 53 -7.15 -20.74 -3.01
CA ARG A 53 -7.31 -22.20 -2.94
C ARG A 53 -6.48 -22.80 -1.81
N ALA A 54 -6.72 -24.08 -1.54
CA ALA A 54 -5.90 -24.83 -0.58
C ALA A 54 -4.41 -24.74 -0.96
N ARG A 55 -3.56 -24.53 0.05
CA ARG A 55 -2.08 -24.45 -0.07
C ARG A 55 -1.53 -23.23 -0.82
N ASP A 56 -2.36 -22.23 -1.15
CA ASP A 56 -1.83 -20.93 -1.57
C ASP A 56 -1.14 -20.19 -0.41
N PRO A 57 -0.11 -19.38 -0.71
CA PRO A 57 0.46 -18.44 0.27
C PRO A 57 -0.45 -17.23 0.47
N ILE A 58 -0.27 -16.54 1.60
CA ILE A 58 -0.78 -15.18 1.84
C ILE A 58 0.42 -14.23 1.76
N THR A 59 0.88 -13.97 0.54
CA THR A 59 2.16 -13.26 0.32
C THR A 59 2.12 -11.83 0.85
N ALA A 60 0.96 -11.16 0.82
CA ALA A 60 0.82 -9.83 1.42
C ALA A 60 1.15 -9.81 2.93
N LYS A 61 0.81 -10.88 3.67
CA LYS A 61 1.16 -11.04 5.10
C LYS A 61 2.63 -11.43 5.30
N LEU A 62 3.18 -12.26 4.42
CA LEU A 62 4.62 -12.55 4.46
C LEU A 62 5.44 -11.26 4.27
N VAL A 63 5.11 -10.47 3.25
CA VAL A 63 5.82 -9.23 2.94
C VAL A 63 5.69 -8.22 4.08
N SER A 64 4.51 -8.10 4.71
CA SER A 64 4.34 -7.20 5.85
C SER A 64 5.24 -7.61 7.02
N ASN A 65 5.31 -8.92 7.32
CA ASN A 65 6.19 -9.44 8.36
C ASN A 65 7.67 -9.15 8.05
N LEU A 66 8.10 -9.30 6.79
CA LEU A 66 9.49 -9.01 6.39
C LEU A 66 9.84 -7.53 6.59
N ILE A 67 8.94 -6.61 6.22
CA ILE A 67 9.15 -5.17 6.38
C ILE A 67 9.24 -4.78 7.86
N VAL A 68 8.37 -5.36 8.70
CA VAL A 68 8.41 -5.16 10.16
C VAL A 68 9.71 -5.71 10.73
N GLU A 69 10.10 -6.94 10.36
CA GLU A 69 11.30 -7.60 10.88
C GLU A 69 12.59 -6.86 10.49
N ALA A 70 12.66 -6.33 9.26
CA ALA A 70 13.79 -5.48 8.83
C ALA A 70 13.97 -4.26 9.74
N GLY A 71 12.88 -3.74 10.32
CA GLY A 71 12.91 -2.69 11.33
C GLY A 71 12.02 -1.49 11.03
N ALA A 72 11.08 -1.58 10.09
CA ALA A 72 10.08 -0.54 9.92
C ALA A 72 9.22 -0.41 11.19
N GLN A 73 8.93 0.82 11.60
CA GLN A 73 8.12 1.12 12.79
C GLN A 73 6.79 1.79 12.44
N ARG A 74 6.61 2.19 11.19
CA ARG A 74 5.36 2.72 10.64
C ARG A 74 5.32 2.44 9.14
N ILE A 75 4.13 2.19 8.62
CA ILE A 75 3.87 2.11 7.18
C ILE A 75 3.02 3.30 6.76
N VAL A 76 3.33 3.88 5.60
CA VAL A 76 2.44 4.79 4.88
C VAL A 76 2.19 4.16 3.52
N ALA A 77 0.93 3.88 3.17
CA ALA A 77 0.58 3.24 1.91
C ALA A 77 -0.60 3.94 1.24
N VAL A 78 -0.67 3.86 -0.08
CA VAL A 78 -1.77 4.43 -0.87
C VAL A 78 -2.60 3.30 -1.46
N ASP A 79 -3.92 3.38 -1.35
CA ASP A 79 -4.91 2.47 -1.93
C ASP A 79 -4.50 0.98 -1.90
N LEU A 80 -4.38 0.44 -0.69
CA LEU A 80 -4.18 -1.01 -0.50
C LEU A 80 -5.28 -1.80 -1.21
N HIS A 81 -4.89 -2.90 -1.86
CA HIS A 81 -5.82 -3.73 -2.63
C HIS A 81 -7.05 -4.15 -1.83
N ALA A 82 -6.83 -4.53 -0.56
CA ALA A 82 -7.85 -4.85 0.41
C ALA A 82 -7.56 -4.09 1.71
N ASN A 83 -8.59 -3.49 2.31
CA ASN A 83 -8.47 -2.70 3.55
C ASN A 83 -7.94 -3.55 4.72
N GLN A 84 -8.20 -4.86 4.71
CA GLN A 84 -7.75 -5.82 5.72
C GLN A 84 -6.23 -5.94 5.78
N ILE A 85 -5.49 -5.58 4.72
CA ILE A 85 -4.03 -5.59 4.70
C ILE A 85 -3.44 -4.68 5.79
N GLN A 86 -4.16 -3.63 6.21
CA GLN A 86 -3.76 -2.81 7.35
C GLN A 86 -3.55 -3.65 8.63
N GLY A 87 -4.38 -4.67 8.84
CA GLY A 87 -4.26 -5.60 9.96
C GLY A 87 -3.19 -6.68 9.79
N PHE A 88 -2.46 -6.71 8.66
CA PHE A 88 -1.29 -7.60 8.50
C PHE A 88 -0.03 -7.03 9.14
N PHE A 89 0.00 -5.73 9.41
CA PHE A 89 1.10 -5.08 10.09
C PHE A 89 0.80 -5.00 11.58
N ASP A 90 1.78 -5.40 12.39
CA ASP A 90 1.74 -5.27 13.85
C ASP A 90 2.29 -3.89 14.32
N ILE A 91 2.44 -2.95 13.38
CA ILE A 91 2.90 -1.57 13.54
C ILE A 91 1.88 -0.60 12.95
N PRO A 92 1.86 0.69 13.34
CA PRO A 92 0.92 1.67 12.78
C PRO A 92 1.00 1.77 11.25
N VAL A 93 -0.18 1.82 10.62
CA VAL A 93 -0.33 1.98 9.16
C VAL A 93 -1.18 3.22 8.88
N ASP A 94 -0.60 4.17 8.16
CA ASP A 94 -1.33 5.30 7.57
C ASP A 94 -1.75 4.91 6.14
N HIS A 95 -3.02 4.55 5.97
CA HIS A 95 -3.59 4.20 4.66
C HIS A 95 -4.27 5.41 4.03
N LEU A 96 -3.68 5.91 2.93
CA LEU A 96 -4.13 7.10 2.23
C LEU A 96 -5.03 6.73 1.04
N PRO A 97 -6.28 7.22 0.97
CA PRO A 97 -7.17 6.97 -0.16
C PRO A 97 -6.81 7.87 -1.36
N GLY A 98 -6.75 7.30 -2.57
CA GLY A 98 -6.49 8.04 -3.81
C GLY A 98 -7.75 8.61 -4.47
N VAL A 99 -8.93 8.10 -4.11
CA VAL A 99 -10.23 8.50 -4.69
C VAL A 99 -10.46 10.03 -4.68
N PRO A 100 -10.21 10.78 -3.59
CA PRO A 100 -10.43 12.24 -3.59
C PRO A 100 -9.62 12.99 -4.66
N THR A 101 -8.37 12.57 -4.88
CA THR A 101 -7.48 13.15 -5.90
C THR A 101 -8.02 12.86 -7.31
N ILE A 102 -8.52 11.65 -7.55
CA ILE A 102 -9.13 11.26 -8.82
C ILE A 102 -10.45 12.02 -9.06
N ALA A 103 -11.27 12.19 -8.02
CA ALA A 103 -12.52 12.94 -8.10
C ALA A 103 -12.29 14.42 -8.44
N GLU A 104 -11.28 15.04 -7.82
CA GLU A 104 -10.87 16.41 -8.14
C GLU A 104 -10.40 16.54 -9.61
N TYR A 105 -9.68 15.55 -10.12
CA TYR A 105 -9.28 15.54 -11.52
C TYR A 105 -10.48 15.55 -12.47
N PHE A 106 -11.49 14.71 -12.26
CA PHE A 106 -12.69 14.71 -13.11
C PHE A 106 -13.50 16.01 -13.01
N ARG A 107 -13.62 16.58 -11.79
CA ARG A 107 -14.28 17.88 -11.57
C ARG A 107 -13.58 19.00 -12.32
N THR A 108 -12.25 19.11 -12.21
CA THR A 108 -11.48 20.16 -12.89
C THR A 108 -11.46 20.03 -14.41
N LYS A 109 -11.71 18.82 -14.94
CA LYS A 109 -11.87 18.58 -16.39
C LYS A 109 -13.29 18.78 -16.91
N GLY A 110 -14.25 19.14 -16.05
CA GLY A 110 -15.65 19.30 -16.44
C GLY A 110 -16.31 17.98 -16.88
N MET A 111 -15.79 16.84 -16.43
CA MET A 111 -16.26 15.51 -16.82
C MET A 111 -17.35 14.96 -15.89
N THR A 112 -18.10 15.83 -15.21
CA THR A 112 -19.11 15.43 -14.22
C THR A 112 -20.55 15.55 -14.72
N ASP A 113 -20.80 16.31 -15.79
CA ASP A 113 -22.16 16.46 -16.34
C ASP A 113 -22.60 15.17 -17.05
N ASN A 114 -23.77 14.64 -16.67
CA ASN A 114 -24.31 13.35 -17.11
C ASN A 114 -23.31 12.16 -17.04
N ALA A 115 -22.35 12.22 -16.12
CA ALA A 115 -21.34 11.18 -15.96
C ALA A 115 -21.88 9.95 -15.22
N VAL A 116 -21.39 8.77 -15.59
CA VAL A 116 -21.73 7.49 -14.93
C VAL A 116 -20.43 6.80 -14.51
N VAL A 117 -20.29 6.50 -13.23
CA VAL A 117 -19.18 5.70 -12.71
C VAL A 117 -19.57 4.23 -12.72
N LEU A 118 -18.81 3.41 -13.46
CA LEU A 118 -19.06 1.98 -13.59
C LEU A 118 -18.00 1.19 -12.81
N SER A 119 -18.46 0.15 -12.12
CA SER A 119 -17.56 -0.84 -11.55
C SER A 119 -17.39 -2.02 -12.50
N PRO A 120 -16.15 -2.45 -12.83
CA PRO A 120 -15.93 -3.56 -13.74
C PRO A 120 -16.26 -4.93 -13.11
N ASP A 121 -16.30 -5.01 -11.78
CA ASP A 121 -16.58 -6.22 -11.02
C ASP A 121 -17.13 -5.89 -9.62
N VAL A 122 -17.63 -6.89 -8.91
CA VAL A 122 -18.23 -6.74 -7.58
C VAL A 122 -17.23 -6.19 -6.55
N GLY A 123 -15.95 -6.50 -6.67
CA GLY A 123 -14.90 -6.04 -5.76
C GLY A 123 -14.55 -4.56 -5.91
N GLY A 124 -14.90 -3.94 -7.04
CA GLY A 124 -14.73 -2.51 -7.28
C GLY A 124 -15.91 -1.65 -6.87
N VAL A 125 -17.05 -2.22 -6.47
CA VAL A 125 -18.31 -1.47 -6.29
C VAL A 125 -18.18 -0.38 -5.23
N THR A 126 -17.51 -0.67 -4.12
CA THR A 126 -17.28 0.32 -3.06
C THR A 126 -16.46 1.51 -3.58
N ARG A 127 -15.34 1.25 -4.28
CA ARG A 127 -14.51 2.33 -4.85
C ARG A 127 -15.27 3.16 -5.90
N ALA A 128 -16.06 2.51 -6.74
CA ALA A 128 -16.89 3.18 -7.73
C ALA A 128 -17.95 4.08 -7.07
N ARG A 129 -18.59 3.60 -6.01
CA ARG A 129 -19.55 4.37 -5.22
C ARG A 129 -18.88 5.56 -4.53
N ASP A 130 -17.69 5.36 -3.95
CA ASP A 130 -16.97 6.43 -3.26
C ASP A 130 -16.48 7.53 -4.24
N LEU A 131 -16.21 7.19 -5.51
CA LEU A 131 -15.90 8.16 -6.56
C LEU A 131 -17.15 8.88 -7.11
N ALA A 132 -18.31 8.23 -7.07
CA ALA A 132 -19.57 8.78 -7.55
C ALA A 132 -20.27 9.72 -6.54
N ALA A 133 -19.85 9.69 -5.27
CA ALA A 133 -20.36 10.53 -4.19
C ALA A 133 -19.84 11.97 -4.31
#